data_AF-A0A4Q6DPR2-F1
#
_entry.id   AF-A0A4Q6DPR2-F1
#
_cell.length_a   1.000
_cell.length_b   1.000
_cell.length_c   1.000
_cell.angle_alpha   90.00
_cell.angle_beta   90.00
_cell.angle_gamma   90.00
#
_symmetry.space_group_name_H-M   'P 1'
#
loop_
_entity.id
_entity.type
_entity.pdbx_description
1 polymer ?
#
loop_
_entity_poly.entity_id
_entity_poly.type
_entity_poly.pdbx_seq_one_letter_code
_entity_poly.pdbx_strand_id
1 'polypeptide(L)'
;MRVTFLILLMMVFVVPAYSQNGYTSKNKQAIKHFTAANRHMDNRLYDDAIAELKEAVKDDPSFIEANIQLADMWRFKRNYKQAAEYYNKALAINPEFNRAVYLKLGEVEINEAQYQQARQHLEKYLTYPNFNTQNTAYAQKLIVDCKFSEEAIKHPVAFKPENMGPEINSADDEYMPVATADESMLIFTRKINNNEDFYKSMKKDGKWQTSTSLSSRINTPNYNEGAQSISQDGRY
;
A
#
# COMPACT_ATOMS: atom_id res chain seq x y z
N MET A 1 -33.80 -44.55 64.30
CA MET A 1 -32.90 -43.56 63.69
C MET A 1 -33.29 -43.40 62.23
N ARG A 2 -34.00 -42.31 61.88
CA ARG A 2 -34.38 -42.00 60.49
C ARG A 2 -33.39 -40.96 59.96
N VAL A 3 -32.59 -41.34 58.96
CA VAL A 3 -31.65 -40.43 58.29
C VAL A 3 -32.38 -39.83 57.09
N THR A 4 -32.80 -38.57 57.21
CA THR A 4 -33.36 -37.75 56.13
C THR A 4 -32.21 -37.23 55.26
N PHE A 5 -32.20 -37.62 53.98
CA PHE A 5 -31.25 -37.15 52.97
C PHE A 5 -31.83 -35.88 52.32
N LEU A 6 -31.21 -34.72 52.52
CA LEU A 6 -31.61 -33.45 51.93
C LEU A 6 -30.72 -33.20 50.70
N ILE A 7 -31.25 -33.42 49.50
CA ILE A 7 -30.56 -33.10 48.24
C ILE A 7 -30.86 -31.64 47.90
N LEU A 8 -29.86 -30.77 48.07
CA LEU A 8 -29.90 -29.37 47.68
C LEU A 8 -29.68 -29.28 46.15
N LEU A 9 -30.74 -28.99 45.40
CA LEU A 9 -30.69 -28.82 43.95
C LEU A 9 -30.14 -27.42 43.61
N MET A 10 -28.85 -27.34 43.26
CA MET A 10 -28.20 -26.10 42.83
C MET A 10 -28.51 -25.85 41.34
N MET A 11 -29.54 -25.04 41.04
CA MET A 11 -29.82 -24.57 39.68
C MET A 11 -28.74 -23.58 39.26
N VAL A 12 -27.78 -24.04 38.45
CA VAL A 12 -26.84 -23.17 37.74
C VAL A 12 -27.57 -22.57 36.53
N PHE A 13 -27.99 -21.31 36.65
CA PHE A 13 -28.40 -20.51 35.50
C PHE A 13 -27.15 -20.22 34.65
N VAL A 14 -26.98 -21.00 33.58
CA VAL A 14 -26.03 -20.67 32.52
C VAL A 14 -26.66 -19.52 31.73
N VAL A 15 -26.27 -18.29 32.06
CA VAL A 15 -26.55 -17.14 31.20
C VAL A 15 -25.59 -17.23 30.02
N PRO A 16 -26.05 -17.46 28.78
CA PRO A 16 -25.17 -17.31 27.63
C PRO A 16 -24.77 -15.84 27.56
N ALA A 17 -23.49 -15.56 27.79
CA ALA A 17 -22.89 -14.27 27.50
C ALA A 17 -22.87 -14.09 25.97
N TYR A 18 -23.99 -13.61 25.41
CA TYR A 18 -23.96 -13.04 24.06
C TYR A 18 -23.13 -11.77 24.15
N SER A 19 -21.89 -11.83 23.67
CA SER A 19 -21.15 -10.62 23.32
C SER A 19 -21.93 -9.92 22.22
N GLN A 20 -22.81 -8.98 22.59
CA GLN A 20 -23.26 -7.96 21.66
C GLN A 20 -22.09 -7.00 21.50
N ASN A 21 -21.18 -7.29 20.57
CA ASN A 21 -20.34 -6.24 20.02
C ASN A 21 -21.28 -5.22 19.38
N GLY A 22 -21.65 -4.20 20.14
CA GLY A 22 -22.62 -3.20 19.70
C GLY A 22 -21.99 -2.34 18.61
N TYR A 23 -22.53 -2.39 17.41
CA TYR A 23 -22.19 -1.43 16.37
C TYR A 23 -22.52 -0.01 16.81
N THR A 24 -21.75 0.97 16.30
CA THR A 24 -22.05 2.40 16.52
C THR A 24 -23.42 2.78 15.97
N SER A 25 -23.81 2.19 14.84
CA SER A 25 -25.15 2.33 14.27
C SER A 25 -26.20 1.57 15.09
N LYS A 26 -27.42 2.14 15.16
CA LYS A 26 -28.64 1.44 15.60
C LYS A 26 -29.62 1.21 14.44
N ASN A 27 -29.31 1.67 13.24
CA ASN A 27 -30.14 1.46 12.06
C ASN A 27 -30.02 -0.01 11.60
N LYS A 28 -31.12 -0.77 11.70
CA LYS A 28 -31.15 -2.19 11.35
C LYS A 28 -30.83 -2.46 9.89
N GLN A 29 -31.22 -1.58 8.97
CA GLN A 29 -30.90 -1.74 7.54
C GLN A 29 -29.42 -1.47 7.27
N ALA A 30 -28.87 -0.40 7.85
CA ALA A 30 -27.44 -0.12 7.75
C ALA A 30 -26.60 -1.28 8.29
N ILE A 31 -26.97 -1.84 9.46
CA ILE A 31 -26.31 -3.01 10.04
C ILE A 31 -26.45 -4.23 9.11
N LYS A 32 -27.63 -4.46 8.52
CA LYS A 32 -27.84 -5.55 7.58
C LYS A 32 -26.90 -5.44 6.38
N HIS A 33 -26.85 -4.29 5.72
CA HIS A 33 -25.94 -4.02 4.61
C HIS A 33 -24.47 -4.20 5.03
N PHE A 34 -24.06 -3.67 6.18
CA PHE A 34 -22.72 -3.87 6.73
C PHE A 34 -22.38 -5.36 6.96
N THR A 35 -23.31 -6.14 7.52
CA THR A 35 -23.08 -7.59 7.70
C THR A 35 -23.02 -8.35 6.38
N ALA A 36 -23.80 -7.94 5.37
CA ALA A 36 -23.70 -8.50 4.01
C ALA A 36 -22.34 -8.18 3.38
N ALA A 37 -21.85 -6.94 3.52
CA ALA A 37 -20.54 -6.55 3.04
C ALA A 37 -19.41 -7.41 3.65
N ASN A 38 -19.43 -7.63 4.97
CA ASN A 38 -18.45 -8.48 5.63
C ASN A 38 -18.45 -9.91 5.03
N ARG A 39 -19.64 -10.47 4.75
CA ARG A 39 -19.76 -11.77 4.07
C ARG A 39 -19.19 -11.75 2.65
N HIS A 40 -19.42 -10.68 1.88
CA HIS A 40 -18.81 -10.53 0.55
C HIS A 40 -17.27 -10.44 0.65
N MET A 41 -16.73 -9.72 1.63
CA MET A 41 -15.30 -9.65 1.90
C MET A 41 -14.69 -11.01 2.24
N ASP A 42 -15.36 -11.80 3.08
CA ASP A 42 -14.93 -13.18 3.41
C ASP A 42 -14.85 -14.07 2.17
N ASN A 43 -15.73 -13.84 1.20
CA ASN A 43 -15.74 -14.53 -0.10
C ASN A 43 -14.88 -13.86 -1.16
N ARG A 44 -14.08 -12.83 -0.80
CA ARG A 44 -13.22 -12.04 -1.69
C ARG A 44 -13.98 -11.31 -2.82
N LEU A 45 -15.27 -11.09 -2.64
CA LEU A 45 -16.15 -10.34 -3.54
C LEU A 45 -16.09 -8.84 -3.19
N TYR A 46 -14.97 -8.19 -3.47
CA TYR A 46 -14.69 -6.83 -2.99
C TYR A 46 -15.62 -5.76 -3.58
N ASP A 47 -16.04 -5.91 -4.84
CA ASP A 47 -16.94 -4.94 -5.48
C ASP A 47 -18.35 -5.00 -4.88
N ASP A 48 -18.86 -6.21 -4.61
CA ASP A 48 -20.13 -6.40 -3.92
C ASP A 48 -20.06 -5.87 -2.48
N ALA A 49 -18.94 -6.10 -1.78
CA ALA A 49 -18.73 -5.57 -0.45
C ALA A 49 -18.77 -4.03 -0.42
N ILE A 50 -18.14 -3.38 -1.41
CA ILE A 50 -18.18 -1.92 -1.55
C ILE A 50 -19.62 -1.44 -1.81
N ALA A 51 -20.38 -2.14 -2.65
CA ALA A 51 -21.78 -1.79 -2.93
C ALA A 51 -22.64 -1.87 -1.66
N GLU A 52 -22.51 -2.94 -0.89
CA GLU A 52 -23.21 -3.11 0.39
C GLU A 52 -22.76 -2.06 1.43
N LEU A 53 -21.47 -1.77 1.54
CA LEU A 53 -20.96 -0.72 2.44
C LEU A 53 -21.49 0.67 2.07
N LYS A 54 -21.66 0.97 0.77
CA LYS A 54 -22.27 2.21 0.31
C LYS A 54 -23.71 2.35 0.76
N GLU A 55 -24.51 1.29 0.66
CA GLU A 55 -25.88 1.31 1.17
C GLU A 55 -25.90 1.43 2.70
N ALA A 56 -24.96 0.78 3.41
CA ALA A 56 -24.83 0.92 4.86
C ALA A 56 -24.58 2.37 5.31
N VAL A 57 -23.62 3.07 4.68
CA VAL A 57 -23.32 4.49 5.01
C VAL A 57 -24.35 5.47 4.46
N LYS A 58 -25.17 5.06 3.49
CA LYS A 58 -26.31 5.85 3.00
C LYS A 58 -27.48 5.78 3.99
N ASP A 59 -27.76 4.59 4.52
CA ASP A 59 -28.79 4.37 5.54
C ASP A 59 -28.41 4.97 6.90
N ASP A 60 -27.13 4.94 7.24
CA ASP A 60 -26.59 5.62 8.42
C ASP A 60 -25.20 6.22 8.14
N PRO A 61 -25.13 7.52 7.78
CA PRO A 61 -23.86 8.20 7.55
C PRO A 61 -22.94 8.24 8.75
N SER A 62 -23.48 8.08 9.98
CA SER A 62 -22.72 8.08 11.23
C SER A 62 -22.17 6.71 11.63
N PHE A 63 -22.40 5.67 10.81
CA PHE A 63 -21.91 4.32 11.08
C PHE A 63 -20.39 4.24 10.88
N ILE A 64 -19.65 4.35 11.99
CA ILE A 64 -18.19 4.54 11.97
C ILE A 64 -17.48 3.32 11.37
N GLU A 65 -17.87 2.10 11.77
CA GLU A 65 -17.28 0.86 11.27
C GLU A 65 -17.49 0.72 9.76
N ALA A 66 -18.68 1.06 9.25
CA ALA A 66 -18.98 1.02 7.82
C ALA A 66 -18.14 2.05 7.04
N ASN A 67 -17.99 3.28 7.54
CA ASN A 67 -17.12 4.28 6.92
C ASN A 67 -15.65 3.81 6.90
N ILE A 68 -15.12 3.28 8.00
CA ILE A 68 -13.74 2.77 8.07
C ILE A 68 -13.54 1.57 7.11
N GLN A 69 -14.47 0.62 7.08
CA GLN A 69 -14.37 -0.53 6.18
C GLN A 69 -14.49 -0.12 4.71
N LEU A 70 -15.37 0.81 4.38
CA LEU A 70 -15.50 1.33 3.02
C LEU A 70 -14.21 2.03 2.58
N ALA A 71 -13.60 2.82 3.45
CA ALA A 71 -12.29 3.40 3.21
C ALA A 71 -11.20 2.34 3.02
N ASP A 72 -11.18 1.28 3.84
CA ASP A 72 -10.25 0.16 3.70
C ASP A 72 -10.39 -0.54 2.34
N MET A 73 -11.62 -0.73 1.86
CA MET A 73 -11.89 -1.33 0.54
C MET A 73 -11.44 -0.42 -0.61
N TRP A 74 -11.68 0.88 -0.52
CA TRP A 74 -11.17 1.83 -1.51
C TRP A 74 -9.64 1.90 -1.52
N ARG A 75 -9.00 1.85 -0.34
CA ARG A 75 -7.54 1.78 -0.21
C ARG A 75 -7.00 0.52 -0.90
N PHE A 76 -7.65 -0.62 -0.68
CA PHE A 76 -7.29 -1.89 -1.34
C PHE A 76 -7.40 -1.80 -2.86
N LYS A 77 -8.43 -1.13 -3.39
CA LYS A 77 -8.59 -0.86 -4.83
C LYS A 77 -7.68 0.26 -5.36
N ARG A 78 -6.78 0.80 -4.53
CA ARG A 78 -5.90 1.94 -4.84
C ARG A 78 -6.64 3.20 -5.26
N ASN A 79 -7.92 3.33 -4.88
CA ASN A 79 -8.68 4.56 -5.03
C ASN A 79 -8.49 5.40 -3.76
N TYR A 80 -7.33 6.01 -3.65
CA TYR A 80 -6.89 6.69 -2.44
C TYR A 80 -7.74 7.92 -2.13
N LYS A 81 -8.16 8.67 -3.15
CA LYS A 81 -9.13 9.77 -2.99
C LYS A 81 -10.41 9.35 -2.24
N GLN A 82 -11.06 8.27 -2.65
CA GLN A 82 -12.26 7.77 -1.96
C GLN A 82 -11.94 7.23 -0.57
N ALA A 83 -10.80 6.56 -0.40
CA ALA A 83 -10.37 6.07 0.91
C ALA A 83 -10.21 7.23 1.92
N ALA A 84 -9.54 8.32 1.51
CA ALA A 84 -9.33 9.49 2.35
C ALA A 84 -10.67 10.13 2.77
N GLU A 85 -11.63 10.22 1.84
CA GLU A 85 -12.97 10.77 2.13
C GLU A 85 -13.66 10.02 3.27
N TYR A 86 -13.71 8.68 3.20
CA TYR A 86 -14.44 7.87 4.17
C TYR A 86 -13.69 7.72 5.50
N TYR A 87 -12.36 7.73 5.52
CA TYR A 87 -11.62 7.85 6.78
C TYR A 87 -11.88 9.18 7.47
N ASN A 88 -11.87 10.28 6.72
CA ASN A 88 -12.17 11.60 7.27
C ASN A 88 -13.61 11.67 7.83
N LYS A 89 -14.58 11.05 7.16
CA LYS A 89 -15.96 10.90 7.70
C LYS A 89 -15.96 10.16 9.04
N ALA A 90 -15.25 9.03 9.13
CA ALA A 90 -15.16 8.26 10.38
C ALA A 90 -14.53 9.08 11.52
N LEU A 91 -13.42 9.78 11.24
CA LEU A 91 -12.74 10.64 12.21
C LEU A 91 -13.59 11.85 12.61
N ALA A 92 -14.40 12.41 11.70
CA ALA A 92 -15.29 13.52 12.00
C ALA A 92 -16.42 13.13 12.97
N ILE A 93 -16.86 11.86 12.96
CA ILE A 93 -17.89 11.35 13.87
C ILE A 93 -17.30 11.11 15.27
N ASN A 94 -16.20 10.36 15.34
CA ASN A 94 -15.48 10.14 16.59
C ASN A 94 -13.98 9.94 16.30
N PRO A 95 -13.15 10.98 16.54
CA PRO A 95 -11.71 10.93 16.29
C PRO A 95 -10.96 9.87 17.10
N GLU A 96 -11.54 9.40 18.21
CA GLU A 96 -10.92 8.47 19.15
C GLU A 96 -11.43 7.03 19.00
N PHE A 97 -12.42 6.79 18.13
CA PHE A 97 -13.04 5.47 17.95
C PHE A 97 -12.03 4.41 17.52
N ASN A 98 -11.20 4.74 16.53
CA ASN A 98 -10.13 3.88 16.07
C ASN A 98 -8.92 4.71 15.66
N ARG A 99 -7.99 4.83 16.60
CA ARG A 99 -6.76 5.61 16.44
C ARG A 99 -5.88 5.12 15.27
N ALA A 100 -5.99 3.86 14.86
CA ALA A 100 -5.24 3.33 13.71
C ALA A 100 -5.68 3.95 12.38
N VAL A 101 -6.85 4.61 12.33
CA VAL A 101 -7.32 5.34 11.15
C VAL A 101 -6.36 6.47 10.77
N TYR A 102 -5.72 7.14 11.73
CA TYR A 102 -4.75 8.20 11.42
C TYR A 102 -3.53 7.69 10.64
N LEU A 103 -3.02 6.51 10.97
CA LEU A 103 -1.93 5.89 10.21
C LEU A 103 -2.38 5.53 8.79
N LYS A 104 -3.54 4.87 8.66
CA LYS A 104 -4.12 4.49 7.36
C LYS A 104 -4.42 5.71 6.48
N LEU A 105 -4.93 6.78 7.08
CA LEU A 105 -5.22 8.03 6.37
C LEU A 105 -3.92 8.69 5.90
N GLY A 106 -2.88 8.74 6.75
CA GLY A 106 -1.56 9.24 6.36
C GLY A 106 -0.95 8.48 5.18
N GLU A 107 -1.06 7.14 5.15
CA GLU A 107 -0.63 6.34 3.99
C GLU A 107 -1.38 6.73 2.71
N VAL A 108 -2.71 6.87 2.80
CA VAL A 108 -3.56 7.22 1.66
C VAL A 108 -3.26 8.63 1.15
N GLU A 109 -3.06 9.59 2.05
CA GLU A 109 -2.73 10.96 1.72
C GLU A 109 -1.36 11.08 1.05
N ILE A 110 -0.37 10.28 1.45
CA ILE A 110 0.93 10.18 0.75
C ILE A 110 0.74 9.73 -0.70
N ASN A 111 -0.12 8.74 -0.95
CA ASN A 111 -0.38 8.25 -2.31
C ASN A 111 -1.11 9.30 -3.18
N GLU A 112 -1.83 10.24 -2.57
CA GLU A 112 -2.46 11.39 -3.23
C GLU A 112 -1.56 12.65 -3.23
N ALA A 113 -0.28 12.49 -2.87
CA ALA A 113 0.71 13.57 -2.74
C ALA A 113 0.31 14.71 -1.77
N GLN A 114 -0.59 14.42 -0.82
CA GLN A 114 -1.03 15.32 0.24
C GLN A 114 -0.11 15.23 1.47
N TYR A 115 1.18 15.52 1.27
CA TYR A 115 2.23 15.26 2.26
C TYR A 115 2.05 16.03 3.57
N GLN A 116 1.55 17.27 3.51
CA GLN A 116 1.34 18.08 4.70
C GLN A 116 0.25 17.51 5.61
N GLN A 117 -0.89 17.10 5.03
CA GLN A 117 -2.00 16.48 5.76
C GLN A 117 -1.58 15.11 6.30
N ALA A 118 -0.91 14.31 5.46
CA ALA A 118 -0.38 13.02 5.88
C ALA A 118 0.50 13.15 7.11
N ARG A 119 1.45 14.09 7.10
CA ARG A 119 2.32 14.34 8.23
C ARG A 119 1.54 14.71 9.50
N GLN A 120 0.54 15.59 9.40
CA GLN A 120 -0.28 15.98 10.55
C GLN A 120 -1.03 14.78 11.16
N HIS A 121 -1.63 13.92 10.32
CA HIS A 121 -2.32 12.73 10.80
C HIS A 121 -1.34 11.69 11.40
N LEU A 122 -0.17 11.50 10.80
CA LEU A 122 0.87 10.62 11.34
C LEU A 122 1.43 11.13 12.67
N GLU A 123 1.66 12.44 12.81
CA GLU A 123 2.06 13.07 14.06
C GLU A 123 0.97 12.87 15.13
N LYS A 124 -0.31 13.02 14.76
CA LYS A 124 -1.45 12.73 15.64
C LYS A 124 -1.48 11.26 16.06
N TYR A 125 -1.26 10.31 15.15
CA TYR A 125 -1.15 8.88 15.46
C TYR A 125 -0.08 8.61 16.53
N LEU A 126 1.07 9.27 16.45
CA LEU A 126 2.17 9.11 17.40
C LEU A 126 1.90 9.70 18.79
N THR A 127 0.85 10.50 18.98
CA THR A 127 0.47 11.02 20.30
C THR A 127 -0.16 9.97 21.22
N TYR A 128 -0.64 8.86 20.67
CA TYR A 128 -1.34 7.85 21.45
C TYR A 128 -0.36 6.82 22.05
N PRO A 129 -0.56 6.42 23.32
CA PRO A 129 0.31 5.45 23.99
C PRO A 129 0.10 4.02 23.46
N ASN A 130 1.10 3.16 23.66
CA ASN A 130 1.02 1.70 23.52
C ASN A 130 0.72 1.15 22.13
N PHE A 131 1.20 1.81 21.07
CA PHE A 131 1.19 1.20 19.74
C PHE A 131 2.35 0.23 19.51
N ASN A 132 2.09 -0.74 18.63
CA ASN A 132 3.09 -1.66 18.10
C ASN A 132 4.33 -0.88 17.63
N THR A 133 5.50 -1.22 18.15
CA THR A 133 6.81 -0.63 17.80
C THR A 133 7.01 -0.53 16.28
N GLN A 134 6.54 -1.53 15.53
CA GLN A 134 6.62 -1.53 14.07
C GLN A 134 5.80 -0.39 13.44
N ASN A 135 4.55 -0.20 13.87
CA ASN A 135 3.71 0.88 13.34
C ASN A 135 4.25 2.26 13.74
N THR A 136 4.82 2.37 14.94
CA THR A 136 5.49 3.60 15.40
C THR A 136 6.68 3.94 14.50
N ALA A 137 7.58 2.98 14.27
CA ALA A 137 8.72 3.17 13.37
C ALA A 137 8.28 3.47 11.93
N TYR A 138 7.23 2.80 11.47
CA TYR A 138 6.66 3.03 10.15
C TYR A 138 6.09 4.44 10.00
N ALA A 139 5.27 4.91 10.96
CA ALA A 139 4.74 6.27 10.96
C ALA A 139 5.86 7.34 11.00
N GLN A 140 6.91 7.11 11.80
CA GLN A 140 8.07 7.99 11.84
C GLN A 140 8.80 8.06 10.50
N LYS A 141 8.98 6.92 9.83
CA LYS A 141 9.55 6.88 8.47
C LYS A 141 8.69 7.68 7.48
N LEU A 142 7.37 7.48 7.50
CA LEU A 142 6.45 8.22 6.62
C LEU A 142 6.48 9.73 6.89
N ILE A 143 6.63 10.16 8.14
CA ILE A 143 6.80 11.59 8.48
C ILE A 143 8.09 12.16 7.87
N VAL A 144 9.19 11.40 7.89
CA VAL A 144 10.45 11.81 7.25
C VAL A 144 10.27 11.95 5.74
N ASP A 145 9.60 10.99 5.08
CA ASP A 145 9.30 11.06 3.65
C ASP A 145 8.42 12.26 3.30
N CYS A 146 7.40 12.55 4.13
CA CYS A 146 6.54 13.72 3.93
C CYS A 146 7.35 15.01 4.01
N LYS A 147 8.21 15.16 5.03
CA LYS A 147 9.08 16.35 5.17
C LYS A 147 10.00 16.53 3.97
N PHE A 148 10.62 15.44 3.50
CA PHE A 148 11.44 15.47 2.30
C PHE A 148 10.60 15.91 1.07
N SER A 149 9.41 15.32 0.89
CA SER A 149 8.55 15.60 -0.26
C SER A 149 8.02 17.04 -0.25
N GLU A 150 7.60 17.54 0.92
CA GLU A 150 7.20 18.94 1.14
C GLU A 150 8.32 19.91 0.73
N GLU A 151 9.58 19.59 1.07
CA GLU A 151 10.74 20.42 0.73
C GLU A 151 11.10 20.30 -0.75
N ALA A 152 11.14 19.09 -1.30
CA ALA A 152 11.46 18.84 -2.70
C ALA A 152 10.46 19.50 -3.66
N ILE A 153 9.17 19.59 -3.28
CA ILE A 153 8.15 20.29 -4.07
C ILE A 153 8.39 21.81 -4.07
N LYS A 154 8.87 22.39 -2.97
CA LYS A 154 9.22 23.82 -2.91
C LYS A 154 10.49 24.12 -3.69
N HIS A 155 11.39 23.15 -3.78
CA HIS A 155 12.69 23.25 -4.43
C HIS A 155 12.83 22.22 -5.56
N PRO A 156 12.03 22.35 -6.65
CA PRO A 156 12.10 21.38 -7.73
C PRO A 156 13.49 21.40 -8.36
N VAL A 157 14.14 20.24 -8.38
CA VAL A 157 15.38 20.06 -9.12
C VAL A 157 15.03 19.91 -10.59
N ALA A 158 15.55 20.80 -11.44
CA ALA A 158 15.33 20.72 -12.87
C ALA A 158 15.88 19.40 -13.41
N PHE A 159 14.98 18.50 -13.82
CA PHE A 159 15.33 17.24 -14.46
C PHE A 159 15.05 17.35 -15.95
N LYS A 160 16.12 17.51 -16.73
CA LYS A 160 16.07 17.51 -18.19
C LYS A 160 16.83 16.28 -18.68
N PRO A 161 16.18 15.12 -18.80
CA PRO A 161 16.85 13.93 -19.28
C PRO A 161 17.37 14.18 -20.70
N GLU A 162 18.60 13.76 -20.95
CA GLU A 162 19.22 13.82 -22.26
C GLU A 162 19.26 12.41 -22.84
N ASN A 163 18.88 12.29 -24.12
CA ASN A 163 19.04 11.05 -24.85
C ASN A 163 20.55 10.77 -24.99
N MET A 164 20.98 9.55 -24.66
CA MET A 164 22.38 9.15 -24.64
C MET A 164 22.97 8.88 -26.04
N GLY A 165 22.18 9.10 -27.09
CA GLY A 165 22.54 8.87 -28.48
C GLY A 165 22.05 7.51 -29.01
N PRO A 166 22.03 7.33 -30.35
CA PRO A 166 21.59 6.10 -31.00
C PRO A 166 22.46 4.88 -30.65
N GLU A 167 23.63 5.10 -30.05
CA GLU A 167 24.50 4.05 -29.55
C GLU A 167 23.88 3.29 -28.38
N ILE A 168 23.07 3.97 -27.57
CA ILE A 168 22.40 3.41 -26.38
C ILE A 168 20.88 3.39 -26.58
N ASN A 169 20.29 4.53 -26.93
CA ASN A 169 18.84 4.66 -27.02
C ASN A 169 18.33 4.34 -28.42
N SER A 170 17.26 3.56 -28.48
CA SER A 170 16.57 3.22 -29.71
C SER A 170 15.11 3.68 -29.67
N ALA A 171 14.28 3.14 -30.57
CA ALA A 171 12.83 3.31 -30.51
C ALA A 171 12.16 2.31 -29.56
N ASP A 172 12.89 1.27 -29.13
CA ASP A 172 12.45 0.26 -28.18
C ASP A 172 12.69 0.74 -26.72
N ASP A 173 12.03 0.10 -25.76
CA ASP A 173 12.22 0.45 -24.35
C ASP A 173 13.62 0.01 -23.87
N GLU A 174 14.36 0.93 -23.25
CA GLU A 174 15.61 0.64 -22.53
C GLU A 174 15.55 1.08 -21.07
N TYR A 175 15.99 0.21 -20.16
CA TYR A 175 15.96 0.47 -18.72
C TYR A 175 16.97 -0.38 -17.95
N MET A 176 17.07 -0.10 -16.65
CA MET A 176 18.01 -0.71 -15.72
C MET A 176 19.47 -0.68 -16.24
N PRO A 177 19.99 0.48 -16.65
CA PRO A 177 21.38 0.60 -17.03
C PRO A 177 22.29 0.41 -15.81
N VAL A 178 23.35 -0.36 -15.98
CA VAL A 178 24.42 -0.56 -15.00
C VAL A 178 25.75 -0.38 -15.71
N ALA A 179 26.57 0.55 -15.22
CA ALA A 179 27.93 0.74 -15.70
C ALA A 179 28.90 -0.11 -14.87
N THR A 180 29.98 -0.58 -15.48
CA THR A 180 31.14 -1.09 -14.73
C THR A 180 31.75 0.03 -13.87
N ALA A 181 32.48 -0.34 -12.82
CA ALA A 181 33.05 0.62 -11.87
C ALA A 181 34.03 1.63 -12.52
N ASP A 182 34.67 1.24 -13.61
CA ASP A 182 35.56 2.08 -14.42
C ASP A 182 34.81 2.84 -15.54
N GLU A 183 33.48 2.72 -15.60
CA GLU A 183 32.59 3.24 -16.63
C GLU A 183 32.95 2.83 -18.07
N SER A 184 33.76 1.77 -18.25
CA SER A 184 34.19 1.33 -19.58
C SER A 184 33.13 0.54 -20.33
N MET A 185 32.12 0.00 -19.64
CA MET A 185 31.02 -0.74 -20.22
C MET A 185 29.69 -0.37 -19.54
N LEU A 186 28.66 -0.16 -20.35
CA LEU A 186 27.27 -0.04 -19.92
C LEU A 186 26.55 -1.31 -20.34
N ILE A 187 25.88 -1.98 -19.39
CA ILE A 187 24.92 -3.04 -19.69
C ILE A 187 23.53 -2.50 -19.36
N PHE A 188 22.53 -2.80 -20.18
CA PHE A 188 21.15 -2.38 -19.98
C PHE A 188 20.20 -3.42 -20.56
N THR A 189 18.94 -3.38 -20.11
CA THR A 189 17.88 -4.19 -20.72
C THR A 189 17.28 -3.41 -21.89
N ARG A 190 17.11 -4.07 -23.04
CA ARG A 190 16.30 -3.56 -24.15
C ARG A 190 15.15 -4.53 -24.43
N LYS A 191 13.95 -4.01 -24.59
CA LYS A 191 12.75 -4.81 -24.82
C LYS A 191 12.26 -4.68 -26.26
N ILE A 192 12.44 -5.74 -27.04
CA ILE A 192 12.05 -5.79 -28.46
C ILE A 192 10.94 -6.83 -28.63
N ASN A 193 9.79 -6.46 -29.20
CA ASN A 193 8.65 -7.35 -29.40
C ASN A 193 8.23 -8.11 -28.13
N ASN A 194 8.27 -7.44 -26.98
CA ASN A 194 7.98 -7.98 -25.65
C ASN A 194 8.98 -9.03 -25.12
N ASN A 195 10.11 -9.25 -25.80
CA ASN A 195 11.25 -10.00 -25.28
C ASN A 195 12.25 -9.03 -24.64
N GLU A 196 12.66 -9.28 -23.40
CA GLU A 196 13.68 -8.49 -22.71
C GLU A 196 15.04 -9.18 -22.86
N ASP A 197 16.03 -8.44 -23.37
CA ASP A 197 17.39 -8.95 -23.56
C ASP A 197 18.42 -7.97 -22.98
N PHE A 198 19.56 -8.50 -22.56
CA PHE A 198 20.69 -7.65 -22.18
C PHE A 198 21.46 -7.16 -23.38
N TYR A 199 21.72 -5.86 -23.42
CA TYR A 199 22.59 -5.19 -24.37
C TYR A 199 23.77 -4.58 -23.64
N LYS A 200 24.90 -4.48 -24.32
CA LYS A 200 26.08 -3.78 -23.83
C LYS A 200 26.56 -2.73 -24.81
N SER A 201 27.14 -1.66 -24.29
CA SER A 201 27.93 -0.69 -25.04
C SER A 201 29.26 -0.45 -24.32
N MET A 202 30.35 -0.37 -25.09
CA MET A 202 31.65 -0.02 -24.56
C MET A 202 31.87 1.49 -24.66
N LYS A 203 32.64 2.06 -23.75
CA LYS A 203 33.11 3.45 -23.82
C LYS A 203 34.53 3.48 -24.37
N LYS A 204 34.75 4.19 -25.48
CA LYS A 204 36.08 4.42 -26.07
C LYS A 204 36.29 5.91 -26.26
N ASP A 205 37.43 6.43 -25.80
CA ASP A 205 37.78 7.86 -25.88
C ASP A 205 36.65 8.77 -25.37
N GLY A 206 36.01 8.37 -24.27
CA GLY A 206 34.90 9.09 -23.64
C GLY A 206 33.53 8.94 -24.33
N LYS A 207 33.43 8.20 -25.44
CA LYS A 207 32.19 8.02 -26.21
C LYS A 207 31.68 6.60 -26.15
N TRP A 208 30.38 6.45 -25.91
CA TRP A 208 29.70 5.16 -26.06
C TRP A 208 29.78 4.69 -27.51
N GLN A 209 29.95 3.38 -27.68
CA GLN A 209 29.96 2.72 -28.98
C GLN A 209 28.58 2.11 -29.25
N THR A 210 28.25 1.82 -30.50
CA THR A 210 26.98 1.16 -30.84
C THR A 210 26.75 -0.09 -29.99
N SER A 211 25.62 -0.14 -29.31
CA SER A 211 25.27 -1.26 -28.44
C SER A 211 25.05 -2.55 -29.22
N THR A 212 25.41 -3.67 -28.58
CA THR A 212 25.24 -5.03 -29.11
C THR A 212 24.59 -5.91 -28.08
N SER A 213 23.86 -6.95 -28.52
CA SER A 213 23.39 -8.02 -27.63
C SER A 213 24.54 -8.57 -26.77
N LEU A 214 24.29 -8.76 -25.48
CA LEU A 214 25.31 -9.10 -24.49
C LEU A 214 25.98 -10.43 -24.81
N SER A 215 25.17 -11.47 -25.01
CA SER A 215 25.59 -12.84 -25.27
C SER A 215 24.41 -13.71 -25.67
N SER A 216 24.57 -14.54 -26.70
CA SER A 216 23.59 -15.56 -27.09
C SER A 216 23.53 -16.76 -26.13
N ARG A 217 24.39 -16.80 -25.11
CA ARG A 217 24.35 -17.80 -24.02
C ARG A 217 23.53 -17.33 -22.82
N ILE A 218 23.30 -16.02 -22.73
CA ILE A 218 22.57 -15.39 -21.63
C ILE A 218 21.19 -14.99 -22.12
N ASN A 219 21.15 -14.25 -23.23
CA ASN A 219 19.91 -13.85 -23.88
C ASN A 219 19.26 -15.07 -24.54
N THR A 220 17.99 -15.32 -24.22
CA THR A 220 17.23 -16.45 -24.73
C THR A 220 16.01 -15.99 -25.52
N PRO A 221 15.57 -16.78 -26.52
CA PRO A 221 14.42 -16.40 -27.34
C PRO A 221 13.06 -16.58 -26.65
N ASN A 222 13.01 -17.28 -25.51
CA ASN A 222 11.76 -17.75 -24.90
C ASN A 222 11.53 -17.21 -23.49
N TYR A 223 12.54 -16.56 -22.91
CA TYR A 223 12.48 -16.01 -21.56
C TYR A 223 13.00 -14.59 -21.58
N ASN A 224 12.56 -13.82 -20.60
CA ASN A 224 12.99 -12.44 -20.44
C ASN A 224 14.21 -12.38 -19.54
N GLU A 225 15.26 -11.74 -20.03
CA GLU A 225 16.45 -11.39 -19.27
C GLU A 225 16.50 -9.87 -19.05
N GLY A 226 16.18 -9.45 -17.83
CA GLY A 226 16.14 -8.05 -17.42
C GLY A 226 16.73 -7.82 -16.04
N ALA A 227 17.06 -6.56 -15.73
CA ALA A 227 17.54 -6.12 -14.42
C ALA A 227 18.81 -6.84 -13.90
N GLN A 228 19.86 -6.84 -14.71
CA GLN A 228 21.17 -7.38 -14.36
C GLN A 228 21.86 -6.60 -13.24
N SER A 229 22.76 -7.29 -12.54
CA SER A 229 23.82 -6.68 -11.71
C SER A 229 25.19 -7.07 -12.26
N ILE A 230 26.20 -6.23 -12.02
CA ILE A 230 27.58 -6.47 -12.46
C ILE A 230 28.45 -6.59 -11.21
N SER A 231 29.29 -7.63 -11.16
CA SER A 231 30.29 -7.76 -10.09
C SER A 231 31.31 -6.62 -10.17
N GLN A 232 31.95 -6.31 -9.03
CA GLN A 232 32.90 -5.20 -8.96
C GLN A 232 34.11 -5.38 -9.90
N ASP A 233 34.45 -6.61 -10.28
CA ASP A 233 35.51 -6.94 -11.23
C ASP A 233 35.02 -7.05 -12.70
N GLY A 234 33.74 -6.76 -12.95
CA GLY A 234 33.15 -6.68 -14.30
C GLY A 234 32.92 -8.03 -14.99
N ARG A 235 33.01 -9.15 -14.26
CA ARG A 235 32.87 -10.51 -14.81
C ARG A 235 31.45 -11.06 -14.62
N TYR A 236 30.93 -11.74 -15.65
CA TYR A 236 29.64 -12.44 -15.66
C TYR A 236 29.74 -13.72 -16.49
#